data_AF-A0A7W1TPZ6-F1
#
_entry.id   AF-A0A7W1TPZ6-F1
#
_cell.length_a   1.000
_cell.length_b   1.000
_cell.length_c   1.000
_cell.angle_alpha   90.00
_cell.angle_beta   90.00
_cell.angle_gamma   90.00
#
_symmetry.space_group_name_H-M   'P 1'
#
loop_
_entity.id
_entity.type
_entity.pdbx_description
1 polymer ?
#
loop_
_entity_poly.entity_id
_entity_poly.type
_entity_poly.pdbx_seq_one_letter_code
_entity_poly.pdbx_strand_id
1 'polypeptide(L)'
;GGLERMLELIWETGPAGEAIIQDVFVQDDHVAHLLLLHGLHPLDLETRVIGALEKVRPYLKTHGGNVELLDVNDGVVRLRLEGSCHGCPSSALTLKSAIETRIYDDAPDVTAIEVEGVVEQAAAPLSSYIPLELVAAERSCPPTLEGSSIRMTQ
;
A
#
# COMPACT_ATOMS: atom_id res chain seq x y z
N GLY A 1 -17.09 -20.60 21.08
CA GLY A 1 -16.72 -21.76 20.25
C GLY A 1 -15.57 -22.55 20.87
N GLY A 2 -15.09 -23.63 20.25
CA GLY A 2 -13.95 -24.42 20.80
C GLY A 2 -12.66 -23.59 20.91
N LEU A 3 -12.35 -22.78 19.90
CA LEU A 3 -11.19 -21.86 19.90
C LEU A 3 -11.27 -20.81 21.01
N GLU A 4 -12.43 -20.16 21.14
CA GLU A 4 -12.70 -19.21 22.22
C GLU A 4 -12.45 -19.83 23.60
N ARG A 5 -12.96 -21.06 23.83
CA ARG A 5 -12.72 -21.76 25.10
C ARG A 5 -11.25 -22.10 25.32
N MET A 6 -10.49 -22.40 24.27
CA MET A 6 -9.04 -22.61 24.39
C MET A 6 -8.31 -21.34 24.80
N LEU A 7 -8.67 -20.18 24.22
CA LEU A 7 -8.08 -18.90 24.61
C LEU A 7 -8.41 -18.52 26.05
N GLU A 8 -9.66 -18.71 26.48
CA GLU A 8 -10.06 -18.51 27.88
C GLU A 8 -9.21 -19.36 28.84
N LEU A 9 -9.04 -20.65 28.54
CA LEU A 9 -8.23 -21.56 29.35
C LEU A 9 -6.75 -21.12 29.42
N ILE A 10 -6.20 -20.62 28.31
CA ILE A 10 -4.84 -20.08 28.28
C ILE A 10 -4.77 -18.83 29.16
N TRP A 11 -5.72 -17.90 29.02
CA TRP A 11 -5.78 -16.69 29.83
C TRP A 11 -5.90 -16.98 31.33
N GLU A 12 -6.71 -17.97 31.71
CA GLU A 12 -6.90 -18.42 33.10
C GLU A 12 -5.61 -18.96 33.76
N THR A 13 -4.57 -19.28 32.98
CA THR A 13 -3.26 -19.68 33.54
C THR A 13 -2.47 -18.52 34.18
N GLY A 14 -2.95 -17.29 34.02
CA GLY A 14 -2.36 -16.08 34.61
C GLY A 14 -1.35 -15.40 33.67
N PRO A 15 -0.36 -14.65 34.21
CA PRO A 15 0.51 -13.78 33.41
C PRO A 15 1.28 -14.49 32.29
N ALA A 16 1.62 -15.77 32.49
CA ALA A 16 2.29 -16.56 31.46
C ALA A 16 1.38 -16.85 30.26
N GLY A 17 0.10 -17.13 30.50
CA GLY A 17 -0.88 -17.32 29.44
C GLY A 17 -1.20 -16.03 28.69
N GLU A 18 -1.31 -14.92 29.42
CA GLU A 18 -1.48 -13.59 28.82
C GLU A 18 -0.31 -13.24 27.89
N ALA A 19 0.94 -13.48 28.33
CA ALA A 19 2.13 -13.28 27.50
C ALA A 19 2.13 -14.18 26.25
N ILE A 20 1.67 -15.43 26.34
CA ILE A 20 1.54 -16.29 25.14
C ILE A 20 0.56 -15.66 24.13
N ILE A 21 -0.58 -15.16 24.60
CA ILE A 21 -1.57 -14.54 23.72
C ILE A 21 -1.04 -13.23 23.12
N GLN A 22 -0.42 -12.37 23.94
CA GLN A 22 0.02 -11.04 23.51
C GLN A 22 1.34 -11.03 22.73
N ASP A 23 2.29 -11.91 23.07
CA ASP A 23 3.65 -11.90 22.50
C ASP A 23 3.88 -13.01 21.48
N VAL A 24 3.20 -14.16 21.61
CA VAL A 24 3.44 -15.30 20.71
C VAL A 24 2.38 -15.36 19.62
N PHE A 25 1.10 -15.34 19.99
CA PHE A 25 0.02 -15.51 19.00
C PHE A 25 -0.10 -14.29 18.07
N VAL A 26 0.16 -13.09 18.59
CA VAL A 26 0.19 -11.85 17.78
C VAL A 26 1.32 -11.85 16.75
N GLN A 27 2.45 -12.50 17.04
CA GLN A 27 3.63 -12.48 16.17
C GLN A 27 3.65 -13.65 15.17
N ASP A 28 2.75 -14.63 15.31
CA ASP A 28 2.60 -15.73 14.37
C ASP A 28 1.48 -15.41 13.38
N ASP A 29 1.84 -15.16 12.11
CA ASP A 29 0.91 -14.75 11.06
C ASP A 29 -0.28 -15.72 10.91
N HIS A 30 -0.03 -17.03 10.98
CA HIS A 30 -1.09 -18.02 10.79
C HIS A 30 -2.04 -18.06 11.97
N VAL A 31 -1.52 -18.00 13.21
CA VAL A 31 -2.36 -17.96 14.40
C VAL A 31 -3.17 -16.65 14.42
N ALA A 32 -2.54 -15.51 14.15
CA ALA A 32 -3.23 -14.22 14.07
C ALA A 32 -4.38 -14.25 13.04
N HIS A 33 -4.12 -14.71 11.81
CA HIS A 33 -5.16 -14.80 10.78
C HIS A 33 -6.29 -15.77 11.16
N LEU A 34 -5.98 -16.91 11.78
CA LEU A 34 -6.99 -17.84 12.27
C LEU A 34 -7.87 -17.19 13.34
N LEU A 35 -7.27 -16.50 14.31
CA LEU A 35 -8.00 -15.81 15.37
C LEU A 35 -8.92 -14.73 14.79
N LEU A 36 -8.46 -14.00 13.78
CA LEU A 36 -9.23 -12.98 13.08
C LEU A 36 -10.46 -13.56 12.35
N LEU A 37 -10.31 -14.68 11.63
CA LEU A 37 -11.44 -15.37 10.98
C LEU A 37 -12.53 -15.80 11.96
N HIS A 38 -12.16 -15.99 13.23
CA HIS A 38 -13.08 -16.35 14.30
C HIS A 38 -13.51 -15.16 15.17
N GLY A 39 -13.08 -13.93 14.87
CA GLY A 39 -13.40 -12.74 15.66
C GLY A 39 -12.76 -12.74 17.06
N LEU A 40 -11.62 -13.44 17.21
CA LEU A 40 -10.90 -13.67 18.47
C LEU A 40 -9.50 -13.04 18.46
N HIS A 41 -9.21 -12.15 17.51
CA HIS A 41 -7.91 -11.49 17.44
C HIS A 41 -7.70 -10.62 18.69
N PRO A 42 -6.56 -10.74 19.41
CA PRO A 42 -6.35 -10.04 20.68
C PRO A 42 -6.09 -8.53 20.53
N LEU A 43 -5.67 -8.10 19.34
CA LEU A 43 -5.48 -6.69 19.00
C LEU A 43 -6.64 -6.19 18.14
N ASP A 44 -7.09 -4.96 18.41
CA ASP A 44 -8.03 -4.25 17.55
C ASP A 44 -7.40 -3.90 16.18
N LEU A 45 -8.25 -3.41 15.28
CA LEU A 45 -7.83 -3.05 13.92
C LEU A 45 -6.78 -1.94 13.91
N GLU A 46 -7.00 -0.87 14.68
CA GLU A 46 -6.11 0.28 14.73
C GLU A 46 -4.71 -0.10 15.21
N THR A 47 -4.60 -0.91 16.27
CA THR A 47 -3.32 -1.38 16.82
C THR A 47 -2.56 -2.21 15.79
N ARG A 48 -3.25 -3.07 15.03
CA ARG A 48 -2.63 -3.85 13.95
C ARG A 48 -2.14 -2.98 12.81
N VAL A 49 -2.92 -1.98 12.40
CA VAL A 49 -2.52 -0.99 11.39
C VAL A 49 -1.28 -0.23 11.88
N ILE A 50 -1.26 0.25 13.12
CA ILE A 50 -0.09 0.92 13.70
C ILE A 50 1.14 0.01 13.65
N GLY A 51 0.99 -1.27 14.05
CA GLY A 51 2.05 -2.27 13.96
C GLY A 51 2.59 -2.46 12.54
N ALA A 52 1.69 -2.52 11.55
CA ALA A 52 2.04 -2.58 10.13
C ALA A 52 2.84 -1.36 9.67
N LEU A 53 2.40 -0.16 10.07
CA LEU A 53 3.08 1.10 9.74
C LEU A 53 4.48 1.14 10.34
N GLU A 54 4.67 0.73 11.59
CA GLU A 54 6.00 0.66 12.22
C GLU A 54 6.95 -0.27 11.47
N LYS A 55 6.45 -1.39 10.92
CA LYS A 55 7.28 -2.33 10.14
C LYS A 55 7.69 -1.74 8.77
N VAL A 56 6.87 -0.89 8.14
CA VAL A 56 7.20 -0.27 6.84
C VAL A 56 8.02 1.03 6.97
N ARG A 57 7.94 1.74 8.11
CA ARG A 57 8.66 2.99 8.35
C ARG A 57 10.17 2.94 8.03
N PRO A 58 10.94 1.90 8.40
CA PRO A 58 12.36 1.82 8.04
C PRO A 58 12.58 1.94 6.53
N TYR A 59 11.77 1.24 5.73
CA TYR A 59 11.81 1.31 4.28
C TYR A 59 11.48 2.73 3.78
N LEU A 60 10.39 3.33 4.27
CA LEU A 60 9.99 4.70 3.89
C LEU A 60 11.09 5.73 4.18
N LYS A 61 11.74 5.63 5.35
CA LYS A 61 12.82 6.54 5.75
C LYS A 61 14.02 6.44 4.82
N THR A 62 14.36 5.26 4.30
CA THR A 62 15.45 5.12 3.30
C THR A 62 15.15 5.84 1.98
N HIS A 63 13.86 6.05 1.69
CA HIS A 63 13.38 6.79 0.53
C HIS A 63 13.07 8.27 0.83
N GLY A 64 13.39 8.77 2.04
CA GLY A 64 13.17 10.15 2.47
C GLY A 64 11.71 10.48 2.83
N GLY A 65 10.90 9.44 3.05
CA GLY A 65 9.49 9.56 3.34
C GLY A 65 9.11 9.04 4.73
N ASN A 66 7.84 9.27 5.08
CA ASN A 66 7.21 8.69 6.26
C ASN A 66 5.69 8.58 6.03
N VAL A 67 4.98 7.99 6.99
CA VAL A 67 3.53 7.85 6.95
C VAL A 67 2.93 8.20 8.32
N GLU A 68 1.82 8.93 8.29
CA GLU A 68 0.99 9.28 9.44
C GLU A 68 -0.35 8.56 9.31
N LEU A 69 -0.80 7.93 10.40
CA LEU A 69 -2.15 7.40 10.52
C LEU A 69 -3.09 8.53 10.93
N LEU A 70 -4.09 8.83 10.10
CA LEU A 70 -5.06 9.88 10.36
C LEU A 70 -6.29 9.36 11.10
N ASP A 71 -6.79 8.19 10.69
CA ASP A 71 -8.02 7.60 11.22
C ASP A 71 -8.16 6.14 10.78
N VAL A 72 -8.89 5.37 11.58
CA VAL A 72 -9.36 4.02 11.25
C VAL A 72 -10.84 3.95 11.60
N ASN A 73 -11.71 3.89 10.60
CA ASN A 73 -13.15 3.85 10.82
C ASN A 73 -13.85 2.93 9.82
N ASP A 74 -14.77 2.08 10.30
CA ASP A 74 -15.56 1.14 9.49
C ASP A 74 -14.71 0.28 8.51
N GLY A 75 -13.50 -0.11 8.95
CA GLY A 75 -12.55 -0.86 8.12
C GLY A 75 -11.81 -0.02 7.07
N VAL A 76 -12.02 1.29 7.04
CA VAL A 76 -11.29 2.23 6.18
C VAL A 76 -10.14 2.86 6.95
N VAL A 77 -8.92 2.71 6.43
CA VAL A 77 -7.71 3.29 7.00
C VAL A 77 -7.34 4.54 6.21
N ARG A 78 -7.27 5.70 6.89
CA ARG A 78 -6.88 6.98 6.29
C ARG A 78 -5.46 7.32 6.70
N LEU A 79 -4.61 7.58 5.71
CA LEU A 79 -3.19 7.83 5.89
C LEU A 79 -2.77 9.14 5.22
N ARG A 80 -1.68 9.73 5.71
CA ARG A 80 -0.97 10.82 5.04
C ARG A 80 0.48 10.41 4.81
N LEU A 81 0.96 10.56 3.58
CA LEU A 81 2.39 10.43 3.31
C LEU A 81 3.11 11.72 3.68
N GLU A 82 4.33 11.61 4.18
CA GLU A 82 5.18 12.76 4.53
C GLU A 82 6.50 12.69 3.75
N GLY A 83 7.17 13.84 3.61
CA GLY A 83 8.54 13.93 3.08
C GLY A 83 8.63 13.95 1.55
N SER A 84 9.70 13.37 1.00
CA SER A 84 9.98 13.36 -0.44
C SER A 84 8.98 12.55 -1.26
N CYS A 85 8.06 11.82 -0.61
CA CYS A 85 6.97 11.07 -1.23
C CYS A 85 6.10 11.91 -2.19
N HIS A 86 6.10 13.23 -2.06
CA HIS A 86 5.30 14.14 -2.88
C HIS A 86 5.99 14.62 -4.18
N GLY A 87 7.29 14.40 -4.32
CA GLY A 87 8.10 15.01 -5.39
C GLY A 87 8.11 14.25 -6.73
N CYS A 88 7.73 12.97 -6.73
CA CYS A 88 7.73 12.13 -7.93
C CYS A 88 6.53 11.16 -7.90
N PRO A 89 5.59 11.24 -8.87
CA PRO A 89 4.37 10.42 -8.88
C PRO A 89 4.64 8.90 -8.88
N SER A 90 5.69 8.45 -9.56
CA SER A 90 6.03 7.02 -9.61
C SER A 90 6.57 6.49 -8.28
N SER A 91 7.35 7.29 -7.55
CA SER A 91 7.82 6.95 -6.21
C SER A 91 6.67 6.92 -5.21
N ALA A 92 5.73 7.87 -5.31
CA ALA A 92 4.53 7.91 -4.46
C ALA A 92 3.70 6.62 -4.59
N LEU A 93 3.49 6.15 -5.83
CA LEU A 93 2.75 4.91 -6.09
C LEU A 93 3.45 3.67 -5.51
N THR A 94 4.78 3.59 -5.66
CA THR A 94 5.56 2.46 -5.13
C THR A 94 5.50 2.42 -3.60
N LEU A 95 5.65 3.58 -2.95
CA LEU A 95 5.59 3.69 -1.48
C LEU A 95 4.17 3.41 -0.96
N LYS A 96 3.14 3.91 -1.65
CA LYS A 96 1.74 3.57 -1.37
C LYS A 96 1.53 2.05 -1.40
N SER A 97 1.97 1.40 -2.47
CA SER A 97 1.83 -0.06 -2.63
C SER A 97 2.55 -0.84 -1.53
N ALA A 98 3.73 -0.38 -1.10
CA ALA A 98 4.46 -1.00 0.01
C ALA A 98 3.71 -0.90 1.35
N ILE A 99 3.09 0.25 1.60
CA ILE A 99 2.27 0.48 2.79
C ILE A 99 1.00 -0.37 2.74
N GLU A 100 0.27 -0.36 1.62
CA GLU A 100 -0.94 -1.16 1.42
C GLU A 100 -0.66 -2.65 1.63
N THR A 101 0.40 -3.18 1.00
CA THR A 101 0.81 -4.58 1.17
C THR A 101 1.02 -4.91 2.64
N ARG A 102 1.79 -4.08 3.37
CA ARG A 102 2.09 -4.34 4.78
C ARG A 102 0.84 -4.29 5.66
N ILE A 103 -0.08 -3.36 5.38
CA ILE A 103 -1.35 -3.26 6.11
C ILE A 103 -2.21 -4.49 5.84
N TYR A 104 -2.34 -4.95 4.59
CA TYR A 104 -3.13 -6.14 4.28
C TYR A 104 -2.56 -7.43 4.88
N ASP A 105 -1.23 -7.53 5.03
CA ASP A 105 -0.61 -8.68 5.69
C ASP A 105 -0.98 -8.75 7.19
N ASP A 106 -0.88 -7.62 7.91
CA ASP A 106 -1.10 -7.57 9.37
C ASP A 106 -2.57 -7.31 9.74
N ALA A 107 -3.34 -6.71 8.84
CA ALA A 107 -4.74 -6.34 9.00
C ALA A 107 -5.59 -6.70 7.77
N PRO A 108 -5.80 -8.01 7.51
CA PRO A 108 -6.49 -8.48 6.31
C PRO A 108 -8.00 -8.16 6.27
N ASP A 109 -8.58 -7.71 7.38
CA ASP A 109 -9.97 -7.23 7.51
C ASP A 109 -10.13 -5.73 7.20
N VAL A 110 -9.06 -5.04 6.78
CA VAL A 110 -9.17 -3.69 6.21
C VAL A 110 -9.96 -3.75 4.90
N THR A 111 -11.00 -2.92 4.81
CA THR A 111 -11.86 -2.80 3.63
C THR A 111 -11.24 -1.90 2.56
N ALA A 112 -10.65 -0.78 2.97
CA ALA A 112 -10.07 0.21 2.06
C ALA A 112 -8.95 1.00 2.73
N ILE A 113 -8.01 1.49 1.91
CA ILE A 113 -6.92 2.37 2.35
C ILE A 113 -6.96 3.63 1.50
N GLU A 114 -7.14 4.78 2.16
CA GLU A 114 -7.17 6.09 1.53
C GLU A 114 -5.91 6.87 1.93
N VAL A 115 -5.21 7.41 0.95
CA VAL A 115 -3.94 8.12 1.18
C VAL A 115 -4.03 9.56 0.71
N GLU A 116 -3.97 10.50 1.64
CA GLU A 116 -3.87 11.92 1.34
C GLU A 116 -2.53 12.26 0.66
N GLY A 117 -2.57 13.10 -0.38
CA GLY A 117 -1.36 13.65 -1.03
C GLY A 117 -0.85 12.86 -2.23
N VAL A 118 -1.41 11.69 -2.54
CA VAL A 118 -1.22 11.04 -3.84
C VAL A 118 -2.37 11.47 -4.73
N VAL A 119 -2.11 12.38 -5.67
CA VAL A 119 -3.10 12.69 -6.71
C VAL A 119 -3.28 11.39 -7.49
N GLU A 120 -4.45 10.78 -7.37
CA GLU A 120 -4.91 9.77 -8.32
C GLU A 120 -4.79 10.43 -9.69
N GLN A 121 -3.74 10.11 -10.45
CA GLN A 121 -3.83 10.26 -11.88
C GLN A 121 -4.93 9.27 -12.24
N ALA A 122 -6.15 9.79 -12.37
CA ALA A 122 -7.19 9.15 -13.15
C ALA A 122 -6.46 8.70 -14.41
N ALA A 123 -6.21 7.40 -14.50
CA ALA A 123 -5.74 6.81 -15.73
C ALA A 123 -6.72 7.34 -16.76
N ALA A 124 -6.27 8.25 -17.63
CA ALA A 124 -7.06 8.63 -18.78
C ALA A 124 -7.52 7.29 -19.36
N PRO A 125 -8.83 7.06 -19.54
CA PRO A 125 -9.30 5.74 -19.90
C PRO A 125 -8.45 5.32 -21.08
N LEU A 126 -7.71 4.21 -20.93
CA LEU A 126 -7.10 3.54 -22.05
C LEU A 126 -8.27 2.99 -22.85
N SER A 127 -8.96 3.90 -23.54
CA SER A 127 -9.91 3.60 -24.57
C SER A 127 -9.08 2.88 -25.61
N SER A 128 -9.27 1.57 -25.70
CA SER A 128 -8.79 0.76 -26.81
C SER A 128 -9.28 1.26 -28.17
N TYR A 129 -10.19 2.23 -28.17
CA TYR A 129 -10.65 2.95 -29.33
C TYR A 129 -9.86 4.25 -29.48
N ILE A 130 -8.95 4.23 -30.46
CA ILE A 130 -8.42 5.43 -31.10
C ILE A 130 -9.50 5.92 -32.08
N PRO A 131 -10.02 7.16 -31.95
CA PRO A 131 -10.95 7.73 -32.92
C PRO A 131 -10.34 7.70 -34.33
N LEU A 132 -11.11 7.25 -35.32
CA LEU A 132 -10.66 7.06 -36.70
C LEU A 132 -10.11 8.36 -37.32
N GLU A 133 -10.57 9.50 -36.81
CA GLU A 133 -10.13 10.85 -37.17
C GLU A 133 -8.67 11.14 -36.80
N LEU A 134 -8.13 10.54 -35.74
CA LEU A 134 -6.70 10.66 -35.39
C LEU A 134 -5.82 9.83 -36.33
N VAL A 135 -6.29 8.65 -36.74
CA VAL A 135 -5.57 7.75 -37.67
C VAL A 135 -5.48 8.35 -39.07
N ALA A 136 -6.46 9.19 -39.44
CA ALA A 136 -6.47 9.88 -40.74
C ALA A 136 -5.43 11.03 -40.82
N ALA A 137 -4.98 11.57 -39.68
CA ALA A 137 -4.13 12.76 -39.64
C ALA A 137 -2.64 12.47 -39.93
N GLU A 138 -2.18 11.22 -39.85
CA GLU A 138 -0.75 10.89 -40.04
C GLU A 138 -0.29 10.80 -41.51
N ARG A 139 -1.17 11.07 -42.49
CA ARG A 139 -0.82 10.94 -43.92
C ARG A 139 -0.24 12.20 -44.57
N SER A 140 0.09 13.25 -43.82
CA SER A 140 0.71 14.45 -44.40
C SER A 140 2.07 14.77 -43.78
N CYS A 141 3.07 13.92 -44.03
CA CYS A 141 4.45 14.38 -44.04
C CYS A 141 4.92 14.43 -45.51
N PRO A 142 5.07 15.63 -46.12
CA PRO A 142 5.64 15.74 -47.45
C PRO A 142 7.16 15.46 -47.40
N PRO A 143 7.74 14.72 -48.35
CA PRO A 143 9.19 14.51 -48.39
C PRO A 143 9.89 15.77 -48.91
N THR A 144 10.71 16.41 -48.08
CA THR A 144 11.68 17.40 -48.55
C THR A 144 12.96 16.66 -48.98
N LEU A 145 13.23 16.67 -50.28
CA LEU A 145 14.54 16.34 -50.87
C LEU A 145 15.31 17.65 -51.07
N GLU A 146 16.49 17.77 -50.47
CA GLU A 146 17.66 18.59 -50.85
C GLU A 146 18.61 18.56 -49.65
N GLY A 147 19.92 18.38 -49.70
CA GLY A 147 20.91 18.33 -50.77
C GLY A 147 22.28 18.33 -50.08
N SER A 148 23.23 17.60 -50.65
CA SER A 148 24.63 17.46 -50.24
C SER A 148 25.36 18.79 -49.97
N SER A 149 26.11 18.89 -48.86
CA SER A 149 27.50 19.39 -48.91
C SER A 149 28.29 19.06 -47.65
N ILE A 150 29.31 18.22 -47.85
CA ILE A 150 30.49 18.05 -47.01
C ILE A 150 31.18 19.41 -46.79
N ARG A 151 31.65 19.71 -45.56
CA ARG A 151 32.96 20.35 -45.34
C ARG A 151 33.63 19.83 -44.06
N MET A 152 34.73 19.17 -44.33
CA MET A 152 35.87 18.90 -43.46
C MET A 152 36.60 20.23 -43.23
N THR A 153 36.85 20.61 -41.98
CA THR A 153 37.88 21.60 -41.66
C THR A 153 38.78 21.04 -40.56
N GLN A 154 40.06 21.26 -40.85
CA GLN A 154 41.28 20.83 -40.21
C GLN A 154 41.44 21.40 -38.80
#